data_AF-A0A0J5QEW1-F1
#
_entry.id   AF-A0A0J5QEW1-F1
#
_cell.length_a   1.000
_cell.length_b   1.000
_cell.length_c   1.000
_cell.angle_alpha   90.00
_cell.angle_beta   90.00
_cell.angle_gamma   90.00
#
_symmetry.space_group_name_H-M   'P 1'
#
loop_
_entity.id
_entity.type
_entity.pdbx_description
1 polymer ?
#
loop_
_entity_poly.entity_id
_entity_poly.type
_entity_poly.pdbx_seq_one_letter_code
_entity_poly.pdbx_strand_id
1 'polypeptide(L)'
;MALVLKVKAEALRDGVAVVPRMKSAALVSDDAGATVYIWLGDHETKSALHGIATLTTFEAVTIPQVRDPSRKKDAYRLSLAEIETHIVHPLTTDDLGPYRYVEGSDGIESLGRIHRDRNDKIMRLTGAEEAVLAERFRN
;
A
#
# COMPACT_ATOMS: atom_id res chain seq x y z
N MET A 1 -14.77 -0.74 -0.97
CA MET A 1 -13.56 -1.31 -1.62
C MET A 1 -12.36 -0.85 -0.83
N ALA A 2 -11.39 -1.72 -0.60
CA ALA A 2 -10.16 -1.37 0.12
C ALA A 2 -8.92 -1.46 -0.78
N LEU A 3 -7.96 -0.61 -0.45
CA LEU A 3 -6.66 -0.50 -1.10
C LEU A 3 -5.56 -0.70 -0.05
N VAL A 4 -4.40 -1.14 -0.50
CA VAL A 4 -3.18 -1.08 0.28
C VAL A 4 -2.19 -0.15 -0.40
N LEU A 5 -1.69 0.81 0.37
CA LEU A 5 -0.65 1.73 -0.03
C LEU A 5 0.66 1.29 0.62
N LYS A 6 1.58 0.73 -0.18
CA LYS A 6 2.96 0.51 0.27
C LYS A 6 3.79 1.71 -0.12
N VAL A 7 4.37 2.38 0.87
CA VAL A 7 5.25 3.53 0.66
C VAL A 7 6.36 3.56 1.69
N LYS A 8 7.47 4.21 1.37
CA LYS A 8 8.42 4.62 2.40
C LYS A 8 7.83 5.71 3.30
N ALA A 9 8.25 5.76 4.55
CA ALA A 9 7.78 6.76 5.52
C ALA A 9 7.97 8.20 4.99
N GLU A 10 9.12 8.49 4.38
CA GLU A 10 9.42 9.80 3.82
C GLU A 10 8.59 10.19 2.59
N ALA A 11 7.93 9.22 1.95
CA ALA A 11 7.12 9.42 0.74
C ALA A 11 5.65 9.74 1.05
N LEU A 12 5.20 9.54 2.30
CA LEU A 12 3.91 9.97 2.79
C LEU A 12 4.09 11.24 3.62
N ARG A 13 3.69 12.40 3.08
CA ARG A 13 3.82 13.70 3.76
C ARG A 13 2.51 14.46 3.66
N ASP A 14 2.04 14.99 4.78
CA ASP A 14 0.82 15.81 4.85
C ASP A 14 -0.40 15.12 4.19
N GLY A 15 -0.52 13.80 4.38
CA GLY A 15 -1.57 12.97 3.78
C GLY A 15 -1.42 12.76 2.27
N VAL A 16 -0.30 13.14 1.67
CA VAL A 16 -0.04 12.97 0.24
C VAL A 16 1.03 11.92 0.01
N ALA A 17 0.79 11.03 -0.95
CA ALA A 17 1.76 10.04 -1.41
C ALA A 17 1.83 10.02 -2.94
N VAL A 18 3.02 9.78 -3.49
CA VAL A 18 3.20 9.61 -4.94
C VAL A 18 3.72 8.21 -5.21
N VAL A 19 2.96 7.43 -5.98
CA VAL A 19 3.29 6.04 -6.29
C VAL A 19 3.22 5.76 -7.79
N PRO A 20 4.12 4.93 -8.35
CA PRO A 20 4.07 4.55 -9.76
C PRO A 20 2.73 3.90 -10.14
N ARG A 21 2.26 4.16 -11.37
CA ARG A 21 1.05 3.50 -11.87
C ARG A 21 1.33 2.04 -12.20
N MET A 22 0.45 1.16 -11.75
CA MET A 22 0.44 -0.24 -12.14
C MET A 22 -0.52 -0.43 -13.31
N LYS A 23 -0.01 -0.86 -14.48
CA LYS A 23 -0.84 -1.08 -15.67
C LYS A 23 -1.94 -2.11 -15.45
N SER A 24 -1.69 -3.14 -14.63
CA SER A 24 -2.64 -4.21 -14.32
C SER A 24 -3.64 -3.86 -13.21
N ALA A 25 -3.48 -2.71 -12.54
CA ALA A 25 -4.28 -2.32 -11.38
C ALA A 25 -4.45 -0.79 -11.35
N ALA A 26 -4.95 -0.23 -12.45
CA ALA A 26 -5.21 1.21 -12.54
C ALA A 26 -6.33 1.63 -11.58
N LEU A 27 -6.13 2.75 -10.89
CA LEU A 27 -7.18 3.40 -10.13
C LEU A 27 -8.26 3.97 -11.06
N VAL A 28 -9.50 3.95 -10.60
CA VAL A 28 -10.70 4.45 -11.29
C VAL A 28 -11.44 5.41 -10.37
N SER A 29 -12.29 6.28 -10.91
CA SER A 29 -12.92 7.36 -10.14
C SER A 29 -13.66 6.87 -8.88
N ASP A 30 -14.25 5.68 -8.95
CA ASP A 30 -14.99 5.04 -7.83
C ASP A 30 -14.08 4.55 -6.68
N ASP A 31 -12.76 4.66 -6.83
CA ASP A 31 -11.82 4.42 -5.73
C ASP A 31 -11.75 5.59 -4.74
N ALA A 32 -12.24 6.78 -5.10
CA ALA A 32 -12.39 7.85 -4.13
C ALA A 32 -13.40 7.43 -3.04
N GLY A 33 -13.04 7.64 -1.78
CA GLY A 33 -13.75 7.13 -0.60
C GLY A 33 -13.33 5.72 -0.20
N ALA A 34 -12.41 5.06 -0.91
CA ALA A 34 -11.91 3.75 -0.51
C ALA A 34 -11.06 3.83 0.76
N THR A 35 -11.19 2.79 1.59
CA THR A 35 -10.31 2.56 2.73
C THR A 35 -8.92 2.22 2.23
N VAL A 36 -7.90 2.90 2.73
CA VAL A 36 -6.49 2.69 2.40
C VAL A 36 -5.75 2.19 3.63
N TYR A 37 -5.26 0.96 3.58
CA TYR A 37 -4.32 0.45 4.58
C TYR A 37 -2.91 0.91 4.21
N ILE A 38 -2.28 1.67 5.10
CA ILE A 38 -0.95 2.23 4.91
C ILE A 38 0.08 1.22 5.43
N TRP A 39 0.93 0.76 4.52
CA TRP A 39 2.02 -0.16 4.79
C TRP A 39 3.36 0.57 4.61
N LEU A 40 4.08 0.82 5.69
CA LEU A 40 5.38 1.48 5.59
C LEU A 40 6.46 0.46 5.26
N GLY A 41 7.15 0.70 4.14
CA GLY A 41 8.34 -0.05 3.74
C GLY A 41 9.55 0.43 4.51
N ASP A 42 10.20 -0.47 5.26
CA ASP A 42 11.44 -0.17 5.97
C ASP A 42 12.66 -0.24 5.06
N HIS A 43 13.63 0.64 5.31
CA HIS A 43 14.98 0.50 4.78
C HIS A 43 15.65 -0.57 5.64
N GLU A 44 15.69 -1.80 5.13
CA GLU A 44 16.58 -2.90 5.53
C GLU A 44 15.96 -4.11 6.24
N THR A 45 14.96 -4.06 7.15
CA THR A 45 14.50 -5.33 7.77
C THR A 45 13.02 -5.54 8.08
N LYS A 46 12.17 -4.55 8.39
CA LYS A 46 10.76 -4.86 8.74
C LYS A 46 9.74 -3.84 8.24
N SER A 47 9.09 -4.15 7.11
CA SER A 47 7.90 -3.41 6.67
C SER A 47 6.69 -3.81 7.52
N ALA A 48 5.85 -2.86 7.93
CA ALA A 48 4.70 -3.13 8.78
C ALA A 48 3.48 -2.30 8.36
N LEU A 49 2.30 -2.82 8.73
CA LEU A 49 1.07 -2.03 8.73
C LEU A 49 1.25 -0.85 9.70
N HIS A 50 0.98 0.36 9.24
CA HIS A 50 1.22 1.60 9.99
C HIS A 50 -0.07 2.35 10.31
N GLY A 51 -1.07 2.29 9.43
CA GLY A 51 -2.32 2.99 9.66
C GLY A 51 -3.39 2.66 8.64
N ILE A 52 -4.53 3.32 8.80
CA ILE A 52 -5.68 3.30 7.93
C ILE A 52 -6.03 4.74 7.55
N ALA A 53 -6.54 4.96 6.34
CA ALA A 53 -6.92 6.27 5.86
C ALA A 53 -8.05 6.16 4.83
N THR A 54 -8.60 7.29 4.41
CA THR A 54 -9.58 7.38 3.33
C THR A 54 -8.92 8.03 2.11
N LEU A 55 -8.96 7.37 0.94
CA LEU A 55 -8.52 7.98 -0.32
C LEU A 55 -9.51 9.07 -0.73
N THR A 56 -9.14 10.34 -0.67
CA THR A 56 -10.05 11.44 -1.04
C THR A 56 -9.99 11.73 -2.53
N THR A 57 -8.78 11.81 -3.08
CA THR A 57 -8.54 12.06 -4.50
C THR A 57 -7.28 11.37 -4.98
N PHE A 58 -7.19 11.15 -6.28
CA PHE A 58 -5.93 10.79 -6.94
C PHE A 58 -5.84 11.46 -8.30
N GLU A 59 -4.64 11.85 -8.70
CA GLU A 59 -4.38 12.48 -10.00
C GLU A 59 -3.26 11.79 -10.78
N ALA A 60 -3.38 11.86 -12.11
CA ALA A 60 -2.37 11.41 -13.04
C ALA A 60 -1.16 12.35 -13.05
N VAL A 61 0.02 11.85 -12.72
CA VAL A 61 1.25 12.65 -12.81
C VAL A 61 2.36 11.86 -13.50
N THR A 62 3.39 12.58 -13.96
CA THR A 62 4.63 11.96 -14.44
C THR A 62 5.76 12.33 -13.48
N ILE A 63 6.56 11.34 -13.07
CA ILE A 63 7.71 11.53 -12.18
C ILE A 63 9.00 11.02 -12.81
N PRO A 64 10.17 11.54 -12.43
CA PRO A 64 11.46 10.97 -12.84
C PRO A 64 11.61 9.50 -12.42
N GLN A 65 12.34 8.71 -13.20
CA GLN A 65 12.71 7.36 -12.79
C GLN A 65 13.91 7.39 -11.83
N VAL A 66 13.89 6.55 -10.81
CA VAL A 66 14.96 6.50 -9.77
C VAL A 66 16.32 6.16 -10.38
N ARG A 67 16.38 5.21 -11.33
CA ARG A 67 17.63 4.76 -11.95
C ARG A 67 18.12 5.68 -13.08
N ASP A 68 17.22 6.45 -13.68
CA ASP A 68 17.52 7.38 -14.77
C ASP A 68 16.58 8.59 -14.70
N PRO A 69 17.00 9.66 -13.98
CA PRO A 69 16.15 10.84 -13.76
C PRO A 69 15.78 11.60 -15.04
N SER A 70 16.50 11.37 -16.15
CA SER A 70 16.17 11.97 -17.44
C SER A 70 14.92 11.35 -18.07
N ARG A 71 14.55 10.13 -17.66
CA ARG A 71 13.34 9.44 -18.09
C ARG A 71 12.20 9.69 -17.11
N LYS A 72 11.00 9.83 -17.66
CA LYS A 72 9.76 9.94 -16.88
C LYS A 72 9.06 8.58 -16.80
N LYS A 73 8.24 8.40 -15.76
CA LYS A 73 7.29 7.30 -15.62
C LYS A 73 5.95 7.82 -15.10
N ASP A 74 4.88 7.10 -15.40
CA ASP A 74 3.55 7.45 -14.92
C ASP A 74 3.41 7.10 -13.43
N ALA A 75 2.78 8.00 -12.69
CA ALA A 75 2.47 7.84 -11.28
C ALA A 75 1.05 8.36 -10.95
N TYR A 76 0.58 7.98 -9.77
CA TYR A 76 -0.53 8.63 -9.10
C TYR A 76 0.02 9.50 -7.99
N ARG A 77 -0.50 10.72 -7.87
CA ARG A 77 -0.46 11.47 -6.62
C ARG A 77 -1.78 11.21 -5.90
N LEU A 78 -1.70 10.71 -4.69
CA LEU A 78 -2.81 10.33 -3.83
C LEU A 78 -2.97 11.38 -2.74
N SER A 79 -4.21 11.73 -2.43
CA SER A 79 -4.56 12.53 -1.25
C SER A 79 -5.35 11.64 -0.30
N LEU A 80 -4.89 11.54 0.94
CA LEU A 80 -5.47 10.74 2.01
C LEU A 80 -5.99 11.67 3.11
N ALA A 81 -7.14 11.34 3.68
CA ALA A 81 -7.69 11.98 4.87
C ALA A 81 -7.89 10.95 5.99
N GLU A 82 -8.18 11.45 7.19
CA GLU A 82 -8.56 10.61 8.34
C GLU A 82 -7.52 9.54 8.67
N ILE A 83 -6.23 9.90 8.59
CA ILE A 83 -5.14 8.96 8.85
C ILE A 83 -5.17 8.60 10.33
N GLU A 84 -5.50 7.36 10.62
CA GLU A 84 -5.46 6.77 11.95
C GLU A 84 -4.32 5.75 12.05
N THR A 85 -3.47 5.91 13.06
CA THR A 85 -2.30 5.06 13.31
C THR A 85 -2.42 4.25 14.60
N HIS A 86 -3.60 4.24 15.23
CA HIS A 86 -3.85 3.42 16.42
C HIS A 86 -3.99 1.96 16.02
N ILE A 87 -2.86 1.26 16.00
CA ILE A 87 -2.84 -0.17 15.75
C ILE A 87 -2.81 -0.89 17.09
N VAL A 88 -3.85 -1.68 17.35
CA VAL A 88 -4.01 -2.46 18.58
C VAL A 88 -2.98 -3.59 18.62
N HIS A 89 -2.79 -4.25 17.48
CA HIS A 89 -1.85 -5.36 17.32
C HIS A 89 -0.98 -5.14 16.08
N PRO A 90 0.31 -4.75 16.23
CA PRO A 90 1.21 -4.58 15.10
C PRO A 90 1.27 -5.84 14.24
N LEU A 91 1.11 -5.67 12.92
CA LEU A 91 1.18 -6.77 11.97
C LEU A 91 2.52 -6.69 11.24
N THR A 92 3.44 -7.57 11.61
CA THR A 92 4.65 -7.79 10.82
C THR A 92 4.37 -8.80 9.70
N THR A 93 5.32 -8.93 8.80
CA THR A 93 5.25 -9.85 7.66
C THR A 93 5.23 -11.31 8.08
N ASP A 94 5.80 -11.63 9.24
CA ASP A 94 5.79 -12.97 9.82
C ASP A 94 4.45 -13.31 10.49
N ASP A 95 3.63 -12.30 10.81
CA ASP A 95 2.35 -12.44 11.50
C ASP A 95 1.14 -12.51 10.52
N LEU A 96 1.39 -12.66 9.21
CA LEU A 96 0.37 -12.67 8.15
C LEU A 96 -0.41 -13.99 8.00
N GLY A 97 -0.24 -14.97 8.89
CA GLY A 97 -1.00 -16.23 8.90
C GLY A 97 -0.97 -16.94 7.53
N PRO A 98 -2.12 -17.34 6.94
CA PRO A 98 -2.18 -18.03 5.64
C PRO A 98 -1.75 -17.17 4.44
N TYR A 99 -1.52 -15.86 4.63
CA TYR A 99 -1.03 -14.92 3.60
C TYR A 99 0.47 -14.62 3.74
N ARG A 100 1.18 -15.40 4.58
CA ARG A 100 2.63 -15.35 4.68
C ARG A 100 3.25 -15.57 3.30
N TYR A 101 4.29 -14.80 2.99
CA TYR A 101 5.08 -15.08 1.80
C TYR A 101 5.77 -16.46 1.96
N VAL A 102 5.42 -17.41 1.09
CA VAL A 102 6.12 -18.68 0.93
C VAL A 102 6.82 -18.65 -0.42
N GLU A 103 8.14 -18.77 -0.43
CA GLU A 103 8.91 -18.77 -1.67
C GLU A 103 8.52 -19.99 -2.53
N GLY A 104 7.96 -19.73 -3.72
CA GLY A 104 7.59 -20.77 -4.70
C GLY A 104 6.15 -21.31 -4.62
N SER A 105 5.25 -20.75 -3.81
CA SER A 105 3.83 -21.15 -3.78
C SER A 105 2.98 -20.42 -4.82
N ASP A 106 2.26 -21.14 -5.68
CA ASP A 106 1.20 -20.60 -6.56
C ASP A 106 -0.14 -20.57 -5.81
N GLY A 107 -0.46 -19.48 -5.11
CA GLY A 107 -1.79 -19.28 -4.53
C GLY A 107 -1.88 -18.48 -3.23
N ILE A 108 -2.85 -17.55 -3.20
CA ILE A 108 -3.19 -16.56 -2.15
C ILE A 108 -2.06 -15.55 -1.83
N GLU A 109 -1.36 -15.13 -2.88
CA GLU A 109 -0.13 -14.32 -2.82
C GLU A 109 -0.36 -12.80 -2.98
N SER A 110 -1.17 -12.16 -2.14
CA SER A 110 -1.36 -10.69 -2.23
C SER A 110 -0.52 -9.93 -1.20
N LEU A 111 -0.69 -10.22 0.10
CA LEU A 111 -0.01 -9.48 1.17
C LEU A 111 1.47 -9.85 1.30
N GLY A 112 1.82 -11.13 1.18
CA GLY A 112 3.23 -11.56 1.17
C GLY A 112 4.06 -10.93 0.03
N ARG A 113 3.45 -10.66 -1.13
CA ARG A 113 4.12 -9.98 -2.26
C ARG A 113 4.34 -8.48 -2.01
N ILE A 114 3.51 -7.85 -1.17
CA ILE A 114 3.77 -6.48 -0.68
C ILE A 114 5.13 -6.45 -0.01
N HIS A 115 5.52 -7.48 0.73
CA HIS A 115 6.83 -7.52 1.38
C HIS A 115 8.01 -7.66 0.40
N ARG A 116 7.94 -8.61 -0.54
CA ARG A 116 9.04 -8.90 -1.49
C ARG A 116 9.38 -7.72 -2.41
N ASP A 117 8.35 -6.98 -2.84
CA ASP A 117 8.57 -5.86 -3.76
C ASP A 117 8.93 -4.58 -2.99
N ARG A 118 10.20 -4.15 -3.07
CA ARG A 118 10.69 -2.93 -2.41
C ARG A 118 10.12 -1.62 -2.99
N ASN A 119 9.33 -1.69 -4.05
CA ASN A 119 8.79 -0.50 -4.70
C ASN A 119 7.50 -0.01 -4.04
N ASP A 120 7.39 1.31 -3.96
CA ASP A 120 6.15 1.98 -3.61
C ASP A 120 5.05 1.64 -4.63
N LYS A 121 3.82 1.44 -4.16
CA LYS A 121 2.67 1.06 -4.99
C LYS A 121 1.35 1.23 -4.25
N ILE A 122 0.27 1.28 -5.02
CA ILE A 122 -1.09 1.14 -4.52
C ILE A 122 -1.78 -0.02 -5.24
N MET A 123 -2.47 -0.87 -4.49
CA MET A 123 -3.13 -2.07 -5.02
C MET A 123 -4.52 -2.26 -4.41
N ARG A 124 -5.41 -2.88 -5.18
CA ARG A 124 -6.71 -3.35 -4.67
C ARG A 124 -6.52 -4.57 -3.79
N LEU A 125 -7.25 -4.59 -2.70
CA LEU A 125 -7.35 -5.76 -1.84
C LEU A 125 -8.57 -6.59 -2.24
N THR A 126 -8.46 -7.90 -2.11
CA THR A 126 -9.64 -8.77 -2.05
C THR A 126 -10.33 -8.61 -0.70
N GLY A 127 -11.62 -8.95 -0.59
CA GLY A 127 -12.34 -8.86 0.68
C GLY A 127 -11.72 -9.70 1.81
N ALA A 128 -11.03 -10.80 1.46
CA ALA A 128 -10.33 -11.64 2.42
C ALA A 128 -9.04 -10.99 2.96
N GLU A 129 -8.29 -10.29 2.10
CA GLU A 129 -7.10 -9.54 2.52
C GLU A 129 -7.46 -8.32 3.37
N GLU A 130 -8.52 -7.61 2.97
CA GLU A 130 -9.08 -6.50 3.73
C GLU A 130 -9.45 -6.95 5.15
N ALA A 131 -10.13 -8.08 5.30
CA ALA A 131 -10.56 -8.59 6.61
C ALA A 131 -9.39 -8.81 7.58
N VAL A 132 -8.26 -9.33 7.09
CA VAL A 132 -7.04 -9.56 7.88
C VAL A 132 -6.43 -8.24 8.37
N LEU A 133 -6.36 -7.22 7.51
CA LEU A 133 -5.83 -5.91 7.89
C LEU A 133 -6.78 -5.18 8.84
N ALA A 134 -8.09 -5.25 8.58
CA ALA A 134 -9.13 -4.61 9.39
C ALA A 134 -9.18 -5.13 10.83
N GLU A 135 -8.83 -6.40 11.07
CA GLU A 135 -8.75 -6.99 12.41
C GLU A 135 -7.73 -6.27 13.30
N ARG A 136 -6.70 -5.64 12.73
CA ARG A 136 -5.62 -4.97 13.50
C ARG A 136 -6.03 -3.64 14.14
N PHE A 137 -7.14 -3.08 13.68
CA PHE A 137 -7.74 -1.85 14.18
C PHE A 137 -8.98 -2.10 15.05
N ARG A 138 -9.43 -3.35 15.14
CA ARG A 138 -10.61 -3.75 15.91
C ARG A 138 -10.16 -4.69 17.02
N ASN A 139 -9.79 -4.14 18.19
CA ASN A 139 -9.76 -4.74 19.54
C ASN A 139 -9.18 -3.71 20.52
#